data_AF-A0A2P4XMY6-F1
#
_entry.id   AF-A0A2P4XMY6-F1
#
_cell.length_a   1.000
_cell.length_b   1.000
_cell.length_c   1.000
_cell.angle_alpha   90.00
_cell.angle_beta   90.00
_cell.angle_gamma   90.00
#
_symmetry.space_group_name_H-M   'P 1'
#
loop_
_entity.id
_entity.type
_entity.pdbx_description
1 polymer ?
#
loop_
_entity_poly.entity_id
_entity_poly.type
_entity_poly.pdbx_seq_one_letter_code
_entity_poly.pdbx_strand_id
1 'polypeptide(L)'
;MFLKDIEERNLYGSLVDDGSEQYRGIRMFIILPTKKGFECSHMKMCQLGLRGLLKRAGYTVPRPGEGWEDVCDQYWHNLFNIKRFETSNRKFAGEIVTDGKAVTIVMRKPKQEVGPAKTYTEDDFDVLWGLDPGRRDMFVATNQWEDTVSCSSKELYEEARYTKAKQKIRCWQD
;
A
#
# COMPACT_ATOMS: atom_id res chain seq x y z
N MET A 1 -4.64 -34.01 -29.34
CA MET A 1 -6.10 -33.94 -29.09
C MET A 1 -6.48 -32.62 -28.45
N PHE A 2 -5.87 -32.25 -27.31
CA PHE A 2 -6.15 -31.02 -26.55
C PHE A 2 -6.09 -29.68 -27.31
N LEU A 3 -5.15 -29.53 -28.26
CA LEU A 3 -4.99 -28.29 -29.04
C LEU A 3 -6.13 -28.07 -30.06
N LYS A 4 -6.65 -29.15 -30.65
CA LYS A 4 -7.80 -29.06 -31.58
C LYS A 4 -9.07 -28.66 -30.83
N ASP A 5 -9.26 -29.18 -29.62
CA ASP A 5 -10.42 -28.85 -28.77
C ASP A 5 -10.43 -27.37 -28.33
N ILE A 6 -9.25 -26.75 -28.21
CA ILE A 6 -9.10 -25.32 -27.90
C ILE A 6 -9.41 -24.47 -29.14
N GLU A 7 -8.89 -24.86 -30.31
CA GLU A 7 -9.14 -24.15 -31.57
C GLU A 7 -10.62 -24.20 -31.97
N GLU A 8 -11.30 -25.35 -31.81
CA GLU A 8 -12.73 -25.50 -32.10
C GLU A 8 -13.60 -24.65 -31.17
N ARG A 9 -13.25 -24.52 -29.88
CA ARG A 9 -13.95 -23.63 -28.95
C ARG A 9 -13.77 -22.15 -29.27
N ASN A 10 -12.61 -21.76 -29.81
CA ASN A 10 -12.36 -20.39 -30.22
C ASN A 10 -13.14 -20.01 -31.48
N LEU A 11 -13.34 -20.95 -32.41
CA LEU A 11 -14.18 -20.76 -33.61
C LEU A 11 -15.68 -20.67 -33.28
N TYR A 12 -16.16 -21.45 -32.30
CA TYR A 12 -17.58 -21.42 -31.91
C TYR A 12 -18.00 -20.11 -31.24
N GLY A 13 -17.06 -19.42 -30.60
CA GLY A 13 -17.30 -18.13 -29.93
C GLY A 13 -17.58 -16.97 -30.90
N SER A 14 -17.22 -17.09 -32.18
CA SER A 14 -17.44 -16.03 -33.18
C SER A 14 -18.71 -16.19 -34.02
N LEU A 15 -19.44 -17.31 -33.88
CA LEU A 15 -20.60 -17.64 -34.73
C LEU A 15 -21.96 -17.52 -34.04
N VAL A 16 -21.99 -17.17 -32.75
CA VAL A 16 -23.24 -17.03 -31.98
C VAL A 16 -23.32 -15.62 -31.41
N ASP A 17 -23.67 -14.67 -32.27
CA ASP A 17 -24.18 -13.34 -31.89
C ASP A 17 -25.71 -13.42 -31.78
N ASP A 18 -26.18 -14.18 -30.78
CA ASP A 18 -27.55 -14.06 -30.27
C ASP A 18 -27.46 -13.02 -29.16
N GLY A 19 -27.97 -11.81 -29.42
CA GLY A 19 -27.86 -10.57 -28.63
C GLY A 19 -28.36 -10.60 -27.18
N SER A 20 -28.26 -11.72 -26.48
CA SER A 20 -28.18 -11.80 -25.04
C SER A 20 -26.75 -11.48 -24.58
N GLU A 21 -26.59 -10.49 -23.68
CA GLU A 21 -25.30 -10.13 -23.06
C GLU A 21 -24.76 -11.26 -22.15
N GLN A 22 -24.38 -12.40 -22.73
CA GLN A 22 -23.57 -13.40 -22.04
C GLN A 22 -22.11 -12.99 -22.16
N TYR A 23 -21.62 -12.22 -21.19
CA TYR A 23 -20.20 -11.99 -20.98
C TYR A 23 -19.47 -13.33 -20.67
N ARG A 24 -19.19 -14.14 -21.69
CA ARG A 24 -18.20 -15.21 -21.62
C ARG A 24 -16.82 -14.58 -21.75
N GLY A 25 -16.34 -14.00 -20.66
CA GLY A 25 -14.98 -13.50 -20.56
C GLY A 25 -13.98 -14.64 -20.85
N ILE A 26 -13.41 -14.64 -22.05
CA ILE A 26 -12.32 -15.54 -22.44
C ILE A 26 -11.15 -15.22 -21.51
N ARG A 27 -10.80 -16.14 -20.61
CA ARG A 27 -9.55 -16.03 -19.84
C ARG A 27 -8.41 -16.32 -20.80
N MET A 28 -7.75 -15.28 -21.30
CA MET A 28 -6.45 -15.43 -21.93
C MET A 28 -5.42 -15.79 -20.84
N PHE A 29 -5.11 -17.07 -20.68
CA PHE A 29 -3.92 -17.46 -19.94
C PHE A 29 -2.74 -17.45 -20.90
N ILE A 30 -1.80 -16.54 -20.65
CA ILE A 30 -0.50 -16.54 -21.32
C ILE A 30 0.36 -17.59 -20.61
N ILE A 31 0.62 -18.72 -21.28
CA ILE A 31 1.52 -19.80 -20.82
C ILE A 31 2.99 -19.44 -21.09
N LEU A 32 3.34 -18.16 -21.14
CA LEU A 32 4.73 -17.75 -21.33
C LEU A 32 5.36 -17.47 -19.97
N PRO A 33 6.30 -18.31 -19.51
CA PRO A 33 7.04 -18.05 -18.29
C PRO A 33 7.91 -16.82 -18.51
N THR A 34 7.50 -15.69 -17.93
CA THR A 34 8.42 -14.57 -17.77
C THR A 34 9.51 -15.00 -16.78
N LYS A 35 10.71 -14.40 -16.91
CA LYS A 35 12.01 -14.81 -16.34
C LYS A 35 12.08 -15.08 -14.81
N LYS A 36 10.96 -14.98 -14.07
CA LYS A 36 10.80 -15.20 -12.62
C LYS A 36 10.01 -16.47 -12.23
N GLY A 37 9.78 -17.42 -13.13
CA GLY A 37 9.29 -18.76 -12.78
C GLY A 37 7.90 -18.80 -12.10
N PHE A 38 7.49 -19.97 -11.62
CA PHE A 38 6.20 -20.30 -10.99
C PHE A 38 5.90 -19.56 -9.67
N GLU A 39 6.51 -18.41 -9.40
CA GLU A 39 6.12 -17.55 -8.29
C GLU A 39 4.92 -16.71 -8.73
N CYS A 40 3.75 -17.08 -8.20
CA CYS A 40 2.54 -16.30 -8.38
C CYS A 40 2.80 -14.87 -7.87
N SER A 41 2.56 -13.88 -8.74
CA SER A 41 2.65 -12.48 -8.34
C SER A 41 1.64 -12.18 -7.23
N HIS A 42 1.96 -11.23 -6.36
CA HIS A 42 1.01 -10.77 -5.34
C HIS A 42 -0.26 -10.22 -6.02
N MET A 43 -1.34 -10.97 -5.94
CA MET A 43 -2.66 -10.63 -6.47
C MET A 43 -3.47 -9.91 -5.40
N LYS A 44 -4.03 -8.76 -5.75
CA LYS A 44 -4.92 -8.01 -4.86
C LYS A 44 -6.37 -8.35 -5.17
N MET A 45 -7.14 -8.69 -4.14
CA MET A 45 -8.58 -8.79 -4.18
C MET A 45 -9.17 -7.50 -3.61
N CYS A 46 -9.58 -6.60 -4.50
CA CYS A 46 -10.26 -5.35 -4.15
C CYS A 46 -11.78 -5.55 -4.04
N GLN A 47 -12.52 -4.51 -3.64
CA GLN A 47 -13.98 -4.51 -3.55
C GLN A 47 -14.67 -4.96 -4.85
N LEU A 48 -14.18 -4.52 -6.02
CA LEU A 48 -14.69 -4.96 -7.32
C LEU A 48 -14.39 -6.45 -7.57
N GLY A 49 -13.22 -6.92 -7.15
CA GLY A 49 -12.84 -8.33 -7.22
C GLY A 49 -13.75 -9.21 -6.38
N LEU A 50 -14.07 -8.79 -5.15
CA LEU A 50 -15.04 -9.47 -4.29
C LEU A 50 -16.42 -9.53 -4.94
N ARG A 51 -16.93 -8.42 -5.48
CA ARG A 51 -18.21 -8.39 -6.19
C ARG A 51 -18.23 -9.37 -7.36
N GLY A 52 -17.17 -9.38 -8.16
CA GLY A 52 -17.02 -10.30 -9.29
C GLY A 52 -17.06 -11.77 -8.85
N LEU A 53 -16.42 -12.09 -7.73
CA LEU A 53 -16.45 -13.43 -7.14
C LEU A 53 -17.85 -13.81 -6.64
N LEU A 54 -18.52 -12.90 -5.93
CA LEU A 54 -19.89 -13.10 -5.43
C LEU A 54 -20.88 -13.34 -6.57
N LYS A 55 -20.81 -12.55 -7.65
CA LYS A 55 -21.65 -12.76 -8.84
C LYS A 55 -21.42 -14.13 -9.47
N ARG A 56 -20.16 -14.55 -9.61
CA ARG A 56 -19.82 -15.87 -10.16
C ARG A 56 -20.27 -17.02 -9.26
N ALA A 57 -20.30 -16.79 -7.95
CA ALA A 57 -20.82 -17.73 -6.97
C ALA A 57 -22.36 -17.75 -6.91
N GLY A 58 -23.06 -16.95 -7.71
CA GLY A 58 -24.53 -16.93 -7.80
C GLY A 58 -25.23 -15.99 -6.82
N TYR A 59 -24.49 -15.11 -6.11
CA TYR A 59 -25.10 -14.13 -5.22
C TYR A 59 -25.65 -12.92 -6.01
N THR A 60 -26.85 -12.48 -5.63
CA THR A 60 -27.43 -11.22 -6.10
C THR A 60 -26.78 -10.07 -5.35
N VAL A 61 -25.82 -9.39 -6.01
CA VAL A 61 -25.10 -8.23 -5.45
C VAL A 61 -25.39 -6.95 -6.25
N PRO A 62 -25.53 -5.80 -5.57
CA PRO A 62 -25.75 -4.50 -6.21
C PRO A 62 -24.66 -4.11 -7.22
N ARG A 63 -24.94 -3.13 -8.08
CA ARG A 63 -23.93 -2.54 -8.96
C ARG A 63 -23.10 -1.48 -8.20
N PRO A 64 -21.82 -1.27 -8.57
CA PRO A 64 -21.05 -0.15 -8.04
C PRO A 64 -21.79 1.16 -8.31
N GLY A 65 -21.88 2.04 -7.32
CA GLY A 65 -22.67 3.27 -7.38
C GLY A 65 -24.18 3.10 -7.15
N GLU A 66 -24.70 1.88 -7.11
CA GLU A 66 -26.08 1.53 -6.75
C GLU A 66 -26.14 0.89 -5.35
N GLY A 67 -25.28 1.33 -4.42
CA GLY A 67 -25.25 0.85 -3.03
C GLY A 67 -24.35 -0.36 -2.78
N TRP A 68 -23.50 -0.75 -3.74
CA TRP A 68 -22.48 -1.80 -3.48
C TRP A 68 -21.51 -1.38 -2.38
N GLU A 69 -21.12 -0.10 -2.38
CA GLU A 69 -20.17 0.48 -1.44
C GLU A 69 -20.64 0.36 0.02
N ASP A 70 -21.96 0.43 0.25
CA ASP A 70 -22.56 0.33 1.58
C ASP A 70 -22.59 -1.11 2.10
N VAL A 71 -22.74 -2.09 1.21
CA VAL A 71 -22.90 -3.51 1.58
C VAL A 71 -21.57 -4.28 1.51
N CYS A 72 -20.60 -3.79 0.73
CA CYS A 72 -19.34 -4.46 0.49
C CYS A 72 -18.58 -4.79 1.78
N ASP A 73 -18.57 -3.86 2.74
CA ASP A 73 -17.88 -4.03 4.01
C ASP A 73 -18.48 -5.19 4.82
N GLN A 74 -19.81 -5.31 4.84
CA GLN A 74 -20.50 -6.41 5.52
C GLN A 74 -20.13 -7.77 4.93
N TYR A 75 -20.02 -7.88 3.60
CA TYR A 75 -19.57 -9.11 2.95
C TYR A 75 -18.14 -9.48 3.34
N TRP A 76 -17.23 -8.50 3.38
CA TRP A 76 -15.86 -8.71 3.84
C TRP A 76 -15.81 -9.24 5.28
N HIS A 77 -16.55 -8.60 6.19
CA HIS A 77 -16.60 -9.01 7.60
C HIS A 77 -17.22 -10.39 7.79
N ASN A 78 -18.29 -10.72 7.06
CA ASN A 78 -18.98 -12.00 7.18
C ASN A 78 -18.17 -13.16 6.60
N LEU A 79 -17.54 -12.98 5.44
CA LEU A 79 -16.83 -14.06 4.75
C LEU A 79 -15.45 -14.35 5.34
N PHE A 80 -14.73 -13.32 5.79
CA PHE A 80 -13.33 -13.44 6.20
C PHE A 80 -13.11 -13.18 7.70
N ASN A 81 -14.17 -12.97 8.47
CA ASN A 81 -14.12 -12.69 9.91
C ASN A 81 -13.11 -11.58 10.28
N ILE A 82 -13.09 -10.52 9.48
CA ILE A 82 -12.08 -9.45 9.55
C ILE A 82 -12.13 -8.71 10.89
N LYS A 83 -13.31 -8.67 11.53
CA LYS A 83 -13.53 -8.02 12.83
C LYS A 83 -12.56 -8.49 13.91
N ARG A 84 -12.09 -9.75 13.83
CA ARG A 84 -11.09 -10.31 14.75
C ARG A 84 -9.74 -9.60 14.68
N PHE A 85 -9.38 -9.06 13.52
CA PHE A 85 -8.09 -8.42 13.26
C PHE A 85 -8.16 -6.89 13.37
N GLU A 86 -9.36 -6.33 13.48
CA GLU A 86 -9.53 -4.91 13.70
C GLU A 86 -9.17 -4.49 15.12
N THR A 87 -8.61 -3.29 15.24
CA THR A 87 -8.32 -2.65 16.52
C THR A 87 -8.93 -1.25 16.53
N SER A 88 -8.90 -0.55 17.67
CA SER A 88 -9.32 0.86 17.75
C SER A 88 -8.58 1.75 16.77
N ASN A 89 -7.27 1.50 16.59
CA ASN A 89 -6.37 2.31 15.77
C ASN A 89 -6.12 1.76 14.37
N ARG A 90 -6.65 0.59 14.01
CA ARG A 90 -6.46 -0.03 12.68
C ARG A 90 -7.74 -0.69 12.22
N LYS A 91 -8.25 -0.23 11.07
CA LYS A 91 -9.46 -0.71 10.42
C LYS A 91 -9.15 -1.39 9.10
N PHE A 92 -10.05 -2.22 8.63
CA PHE A 92 -9.86 -2.93 7.37
C PHE A 92 -9.71 -1.98 6.18
N ALA A 93 -8.87 -2.37 5.22
CA ALA A 93 -8.56 -1.58 4.04
C ALA A 93 -9.39 -1.92 2.81
N GLY A 94 -10.45 -2.73 2.90
CA GLY A 94 -11.24 -3.09 1.71
C GLY A 94 -10.47 -3.95 0.69
N GLU A 95 -9.28 -4.46 1.03
CA GLU A 95 -8.47 -5.29 0.15
C GLU A 95 -7.71 -6.39 0.91
N ILE A 96 -7.61 -7.55 0.26
CA ILE A 96 -6.79 -8.68 0.68
C ILE A 96 -5.76 -8.96 -0.42
N VAL A 97 -4.52 -9.27 -0.05
CA VAL A 97 -3.44 -9.59 -0.98
C VAL A 97 -3.05 -11.05 -0.81
N THR A 98 -2.87 -11.77 -1.91
CA THR A 98 -2.43 -13.17 -1.88
C THR A 98 -1.41 -13.45 -2.97
N ASP A 99 -0.43 -14.28 -2.69
CA ASP A 99 0.55 -14.82 -3.65
C ASP A 99 0.28 -16.30 -3.95
N GLY A 100 -0.92 -16.81 -3.63
CA GLY A 100 -1.27 -18.22 -3.78
C GLY A 100 -0.66 -19.17 -2.73
N LYS A 101 0.23 -18.68 -1.85
CA LYS A 101 0.77 -19.44 -0.71
C LYS A 101 0.31 -18.87 0.63
N ALA A 102 0.29 -17.55 0.73
CA ALA A 102 -0.13 -16.78 1.88
C ALA A 102 -1.22 -15.78 1.51
N VAL A 103 -1.90 -15.29 2.55
CA VAL A 103 -2.94 -14.28 2.46
C VAL A 103 -2.65 -13.20 3.49
N THR A 104 -2.64 -11.95 3.03
CA THR A 104 -2.38 -10.77 3.84
C THR A 104 -3.60 -9.87 3.82
N ILE A 105 -4.11 -9.53 5.00
CA ILE A 105 -5.19 -8.56 5.18
C ILE A 105 -4.57 -7.18 5.32
N VAL A 106 -4.94 -6.24 4.45
CA VAL A 106 -4.42 -4.87 4.54
C VAL A 106 -5.27 -4.09 5.53
N MET A 107 -4.62 -3.38 6.45
CA MET A 107 -5.24 -2.59 7.51
C MET A 107 -4.77 -1.13 7.41
N ARG A 108 -5.68 -0.18 7.58
CA ARG A 108 -5.42 1.26 7.53
C ARG A 108 -5.57 1.85 8.93
N LYS A 109 -4.72 2.81 9.29
CA LYS A 109 -5.03 3.68 10.43
C LYS A 109 -6.11 4.67 9.98
N PRO A 110 -7.23 4.81 10.74
CA PRO A 110 -8.21 5.84 10.42
C PRO A 110 -7.51 7.20 10.46
N LYS A 111 -7.88 8.08 9.53
CA LYS A 111 -7.36 9.45 9.50
C LYS A 111 -7.79 10.11 10.81
N GLN A 112 -6.84 10.41 11.69
CA GLN A 112 -7.14 11.26 12.84
C GLN A 112 -7.61 12.59 12.29
N GLU A 113 -8.71 13.11 12.83
CA GLU A 113 -9.06 14.51 12.61
C GLU A 113 -7.86 15.31 13.10
N VAL A 114 -7.17 15.93 12.15
CA VAL A 114 -6.06 16.82 12.47
C VAL A 114 -6.75 17.97 13.19
N GLY A 115 -6.55 18.04 14.52
CA GLY A 115 -6.95 19.23 15.28
C GLY A 115 -6.38 20.47 14.61
N PRO A 116 -6.92 21.68 14.89
CA PRO A 116 -6.44 22.90 14.26
C PRO A 116 -4.92 22.92 14.33
N ALA A 117 -4.28 23.06 13.16
CA ALA A 117 -2.83 23.17 13.09
C ALA A 117 -2.43 24.28 14.06
N LYS A 118 -1.53 23.98 15.01
CA LYS A 118 -0.99 25.01 15.88
C LYS A 118 -0.29 26.03 14.99
N THR A 119 -0.91 27.19 14.80
CA THR A 119 -0.27 28.38 14.27
C THR A 119 0.61 28.92 15.38
N TYR A 120 1.90 28.97 15.10
CA TYR A 120 2.86 29.65 15.96
C TYR A 120 3.07 31.06 15.43
N THR A 121 3.10 32.02 16.33
CA THR A 121 3.44 33.42 16.10
C THR A 121 4.85 33.69 16.63
N GLU A 122 5.48 34.79 16.21
CA GLU A 122 6.81 35.17 16.70
C GLU A 122 6.82 35.36 18.22
N ASP A 123 5.70 35.80 18.81
CA ASP A 123 5.52 35.98 20.25
C ASP A 123 5.46 34.66 21.05
N ASP A 124 5.30 33.51 20.39
CA ASP A 124 5.27 32.20 21.06
C ASP A 124 6.68 31.68 21.41
N PHE A 125 7.74 32.37 21.00
CA PHE A 125 9.13 31.93 21.17
C PHE A 125 10.03 33.02 21.73
N ASP A 126 10.72 32.70 22.83
CA ASP A 126 11.73 33.60 23.42
C ASP A 126 12.98 33.77 22.52
N VAL A 127 13.29 32.75 21.71
CA VAL A 127 14.46 32.71 20.82
C VAL A 127 14.06 32.20 19.44
N LEU A 128 14.36 32.99 18.40
CA LEU A 128 14.24 32.56 17.00
C LEU A 128 15.63 32.34 16.41
N TRP A 129 15.86 31.15 15.85
CA TRP A 129 17.06 30.82 15.09
C TRP A 129 16.71 30.78 13.59
N GLY A 130 17.32 31.67 12.81
CA GLY A 130 17.31 31.62 11.35
C GLY A 130 18.34 30.61 10.85
N LEU A 131 17.89 29.59 10.12
CA LEU A 131 18.76 28.60 9.50
C LEU A 131 19.26 29.09 8.14
N ASP A 132 20.57 29.23 7.99
CA ASP A 132 21.26 29.37 6.72
C ASP A 132 21.84 27.99 6.33
N PRO A 133 21.41 27.38 5.21
CA PRO A 133 22.00 26.15 4.68
C PRO A 133 23.37 26.43 4.03
N GLY A 134 24.26 27.09 4.77
CA GLY A 134 25.40 27.85 4.30
C GLY A 134 26.29 27.18 3.24
N ARG A 135 27.04 28.03 2.52
CA ARG A 135 27.94 27.61 1.43
C ARG A 135 29.25 26.97 1.92
N ARG A 136 29.58 27.09 3.21
CA ARG A 136 30.84 26.60 3.83
C ARG A 136 30.64 25.50 4.87
N ASP A 137 29.71 25.69 5.81
CA ASP A 137 29.31 24.70 6.82
C ASP A 137 27.95 24.10 6.49
N MET A 138 27.66 22.92 7.03
CA MET A 138 26.49 22.12 6.62
C MET A 138 25.18 22.72 7.14
N PHE A 139 25.21 23.24 8.37
CA PHE A 139 24.16 24.08 8.93
C PHE A 139 24.79 25.26 9.65
N VAL A 140 24.28 26.45 9.41
CA VAL A 140 24.57 27.64 10.22
C VAL A 140 23.23 28.16 10.71
N ALA A 141 23.15 28.48 12.00
CA ALA A 141 21.98 29.14 12.54
C ALA A 141 22.42 30.43 13.23
N THR A 142 21.66 31.50 13.01
CA THR A 142 21.87 32.79 13.67
C THR A 142 20.59 33.23 14.37
N ASN A 143 20.69 33.71 15.61
CA ASN A 143 19.54 34.17 16.38
C ASN A 143 19.31 35.69 16.26
N GLN A 144 18.26 36.20 16.89
CA GLN A 144 17.94 37.63 16.92
C GLN A 144 18.95 38.51 17.67
N TRP A 145 19.86 37.89 18.43
CA TRP A 145 20.95 38.55 19.17
C TRP A 145 22.30 38.44 18.46
N GLU A 146 22.29 38.01 17.19
CA GLU A 146 23.48 37.79 16.37
C GLU A 146 24.40 36.66 16.84
N ASP A 147 24.00 35.85 17.83
CA ASP A 147 24.74 34.63 18.15
C ASP A 147 24.64 33.68 16.97
N THR A 148 25.77 33.08 16.61
CA THR A 148 25.85 32.15 15.49
C THR A 148 26.39 30.82 15.96
N VAL A 149 25.69 29.74 15.62
CA VAL A 149 26.15 28.36 15.79
C VAL A 149 26.30 27.73 14.41
N SER A 150 27.40 27.01 14.19
CA SER A 150 27.60 26.26 12.96
C SER A 150 27.88 24.79 13.26
N CYS A 151 27.51 23.94 12.32
CA CYS A 151 27.76 22.51 12.34
C CYS A 151 28.36 22.11 11.00
N SER A 152 29.60 21.63 11.03
CA SER A 152 30.25 21.07 9.86
C SER A 152 29.71 19.67 9.56
N SER A 153 29.88 19.21 8.31
CA SER A 153 29.50 17.84 7.94
C SER A 153 30.18 16.81 8.85
N LYS A 154 31.47 17.00 9.17
CA LYS A 154 32.24 16.06 9.98
C LYS A 154 31.66 15.92 11.38
N GLU A 155 31.36 17.04 12.04
CA GLU A 155 30.75 17.07 13.37
C GLU A 155 29.40 16.36 13.37
N LEU A 156 28.54 16.62 12.38
CA LEU A 156 27.27 15.90 12.26
C LEU A 156 27.47 14.39 12.15
N TYR A 157 28.37 13.94 11.27
CA TYR A 157 28.62 12.50 11.08
C TYR A 157 29.15 11.83 12.35
N GLU A 158 29.90 12.55 13.17
CA GLU A 158 30.42 12.10 14.46
C GLU A 158 29.32 12.05 15.54
N GLU A 159 28.56 13.13 15.71
CA GLU A 159 27.48 13.26 16.69
C GLU A 159 26.33 12.29 16.42
N ALA A 160 25.89 12.20 15.16
CA ALA A 160 24.86 11.26 14.74
C ALA A 160 25.36 9.80 14.68
N ARG A 161 26.65 9.56 15.01
CA ARG A 161 27.26 8.22 15.10
C ARG A 161 27.15 7.38 13.84
N TYR A 162 27.02 8.01 12.67
CA TYR A 162 26.88 7.32 11.37
C TYR A 162 28.02 6.33 11.10
N THR A 163 29.22 6.61 11.60
CA THR A 163 30.41 5.77 11.43
C THR A 163 30.57 4.72 12.53
N LYS A 164 29.95 4.89 13.71
CA LYS A 164 30.01 3.89 14.80
C LYS A 164 29.29 2.59 14.43
N ALA A 165 28.23 2.65 13.64
CA ALA A 165 27.56 1.44 13.12
C ALA A 165 28.48 0.58 12.23
N LYS A 166 29.58 1.15 11.69
CA LYS A 166 30.58 0.45 10.86
C LYS A 166 31.80 0.00 11.66
N GLN A 167 31.92 0.36 12.94
CA GLN A 167 33.00 -0.11 13.79
C GLN A 167 32.76 -1.59 14.11
N LYS A 168 33.49 -2.48 13.42
CA LYS A 168 33.53 -3.89 13.79
C LYS A 168 34.23 -4.02 15.13
N ILE A 169 33.53 -4.62 16.11
CA ILE A 169 34.11 -4.99 17.38
C ILE A 169 35.27 -5.97 17.09
N ARG A 170 36.50 -5.59 17.47
CA ARG A 170 37.72 -6.37 17.19
C ARG A 170 38.10 -7.34 18.31
N CYS A 171 37.41 -7.31 19.44
CA CYS A 171 37.65 -8.18 20.59
C CYS A 171 36.34 -8.73 21.17
N TRP A 172 36.39 -9.92 21.74
CA TRP A 172 35.26 -10.48 22.50
C TRP A 172 35.06 -9.64 23.78
N GLN A 173 33.79 -9.41 24.13
CA GLN A 173 33.44 -8.78 25.41
C GLN A 173 33.39 -9.89 26.47
N ASP A 174 34.17 -9.74 27.54
CA ASP A 174 34.19 -10.63 28.71
C ASP A 174 32.88 -10.51 29.52
#